data_AF-A0AA42B9D7-F1
#
_entry.id   AF-A0AA42B9D7-F1
#
_cell.length_a   1.000
_cell.length_b   1.000
_cell.length_c   1.000
_cell.angle_alpha   90.00
_cell.angle_beta   90.00
_cell.angle_gamma   90.00
#
_symmetry.space_group_name_H-M   'P 1'
#
loop_
_entity.id
_entity.type
_entity.pdbx_description
1 polymer ?
#
loop_
_entity_poly.entity_id
_entity_poly.type
_entity_poly.pdbx_seq_one_letter_code
_entity_poly.pdbx_strand_id
1 'polypeptide(L)'
;MSRIHWRKVVKLAAKEFACFLMATDEIKRTITLEAMLGCRNPEEEPIDRVYFGWHAVYSMPEEDENLVQNELLSGSCCKLGQWKNNDLSKEEIGIINEHMAELLTDWQNKLEDAGIVCEFEAIAPAANE
;
A
#
# COMPACT_ATOMS: atom_id res chain seq x y z
N MET A 1 -13.46 2.78 -21.51
CA MET A 1 -12.59 3.86 -21.02
C MET A 1 -11.64 3.36 -19.93
N SER A 2 -12.00 2.24 -19.32
CA SER A 2 -11.32 1.41 -18.33
C SER A 2 -9.78 1.25 -18.47
N ARG A 3 -9.24 0.93 -19.67
CA ARG A 3 -7.78 0.87 -19.87
C ARG A 3 -7.06 2.21 -19.72
N ILE A 4 -7.73 3.33 -19.95
CA ILE A 4 -7.17 4.68 -19.80
C ILE A 4 -7.08 5.03 -18.31
N HIS A 5 -8.14 4.76 -17.52
CA HIS A 5 -8.12 4.95 -16.07
C HIS A 5 -7.06 4.08 -15.40
N TRP A 6 -6.98 2.80 -15.77
CA TRP A 6 -5.92 1.93 -15.24
C TRP A 6 -4.51 2.51 -15.46
N ARG A 7 -4.21 2.96 -16.69
CA ARG A 7 -2.93 3.60 -17.00
C ARG A 7 -2.69 4.88 -16.22
N LYS A 8 -3.74 5.68 -15.93
CA LYS A 8 -3.62 6.86 -15.08
C LYS A 8 -3.28 6.47 -13.64
N VAL A 9 -3.95 5.46 -13.08
CA VAL A 9 -3.65 4.95 -11.73
C VAL A 9 -2.21 4.50 -11.64
N VAL A 10 -1.74 3.64 -12.56
CA VAL A 10 -0.36 3.15 -12.56
C VAL A 10 0.65 4.31 -12.63
N LYS A 11 0.41 5.30 -13.50
CA LYS A 11 1.30 6.47 -13.64
C LYS A 11 1.31 7.35 -12.40
N LEU A 12 0.15 7.57 -11.80
CA LEU A 12 0.04 8.36 -10.58
C LEU A 12 0.74 7.63 -9.44
N ALA A 13 0.48 6.32 -9.27
CA ALA A 13 1.12 5.50 -8.25
C ALA A 13 2.65 5.51 -8.40
N ALA A 14 3.16 5.32 -9.62
CA ALA A 14 4.61 5.36 -9.87
C ALA A 14 5.24 6.73 -9.58
N LYS A 15 4.47 7.83 -9.69
CA LYS A 15 4.94 9.19 -9.39
C LYS A 15 4.93 9.47 -7.90
N GLU A 16 3.82 9.18 -7.23
CA GLU A 16 3.62 9.51 -5.81
C GLU A 16 4.34 8.53 -4.89
N PHE A 17 4.52 7.28 -5.33
CA PHE A 17 5.14 6.21 -4.54
C PHE A 17 6.52 5.79 -5.07
N ALA A 18 7.22 6.69 -5.78
CA ALA A 18 8.53 6.40 -6.38
C ALA A 18 9.61 6.00 -5.37
N CYS A 19 9.47 6.41 -4.11
CA CYS A 19 10.36 6.05 -3.00
C CYS A 19 9.99 4.73 -2.31
N PHE A 20 8.93 4.07 -2.75
CA PHE A 20 8.40 2.85 -2.17
C PHE A 20 8.52 1.69 -3.15
N LEU A 21 8.31 0.48 -2.64
CA LEU A 21 8.23 -0.68 -3.50
C LEU A 21 6.84 -0.73 -4.13
N MET A 22 6.82 -0.82 -5.46
CA MET A 22 5.61 -0.89 -6.25
C MET A 22 5.69 -2.07 -7.19
N ALA A 23 4.62 -2.86 -7.25
CA ALA A 23 4.44 -3.94 -8.21
C ALA A 23 3.08 -3.79 -8.91
N THR A 24 3.01 -4.19 -10.18
CA THR A 24 1.76 -4.15 -10.94
C THR A 24 1.52 -5.45 -11.67
N ASP A 25 0.28 -5.95 -11.67
CA ASP A 25 -0.17 -7.03 -12.54
C ASP A 25 -1.16 -6.44 -13.55
N GLU A 26 -0.76 -6.33 -14.83
CA GLU A 26 -1.64 -5.77 -15.86
C GLU A 26 -2.82 -6.67 -16.21
N ILE A 27 -2.70 -7.99 -16.01
CA ILE A 27 -3.76 -8.95 -16.33
C ILE A 27 -4.85 -8.86 -15.27
N LYS A 28 -4.46 -8.84 -13.99
CA LYS A 28 -5.38 -8.69 -12.86
C LYS A 28 -5.75 -7.24 -12.56
N ARG A 29 -5.04 -6.28 -13.19
CA ARG A 29 -5.13 -4.85 -12.94
C ARG A 29 -4.99 -4.53 -11.46
N THR A 30 -3.93 -5.05 -10.86
CA THR A 30 -3.58 -4.79 -9.47
C THR A 30 -2.31 -3.96 -9.36
N ILE A 31 -2.26 -3.08 -8.36
CA ILE A 31 -1.07 -2.37 -7.92
C ILE A 31 -0.87 -2.71 -6.45
N THR A 32 0.32 -3.17 -6.12
CA THR A 32 0.78 -3.35 -4.75
C THR A 32 1.74 -2.23 -4.41
N LEU A 33 1.55 -1.61 -3.25
CA LEU A 33 2.38 -0.56 -2.70
C LEU A 33 2.90 -1.01 -1.33
N GLU A 34 4.21 -0.89 -1.10
CA GLU A 34 4.83 -1.26 0.17
C GLU A 34 5.85 -0.21 0.61
N ALA A 35 5.77 0.22 1.86
CA ALA A 35 6.77 1.10 2.46
C ALA A 35 7.44 0.43 3.66
N MET A 36 8.77 0.42 3.66
CA MET A 36 9.59 0.07 4.81
C MET A 36 10.03 1.36 5.50
N LEU A 37 9.47 1.64 6.69
CA LEU A 37 9.66 2.93 7.37
C LEU A 37 10.85 2.94 8.33
N GLY A 38 11.22 1.77 8.86
CA GLY A 38 12.39 1.66 9.74
C GLY A 38 12.87 0.23 9.91
N CYS A 39 14.16 0.08 10.22
CA CYS A 39 14.81 -1.21 10.49
C CYS A 39 14.94 -1.42 12.00
N ARG A 40 14.49 -2.59 12.48
CA ARG A 40 14.55 -2.94 13.91
C ARG A 40 15.93 -3.41 14.36
N ASN A 41 16.71 -3.97 13.43
CA ASN A 41 17.98 -4.63 13.67
C ASN A 41 19.02 -4.20 12.60
N PRO A 42 19.42 -2.92 12.57
CA PRO A 42 20.27 -2.38 11.50
C PRO A 42 21.66 -3.01 11.43
N GLU A 43 22.14 -3.57 12.54
CA GLU A 43 23.45 -4.23 12.64
C GLU A 43 23.49 -5.63 12.01
N GLU A 44 22.33 -6.23 11.72
CA GLU A 44 22.25 -7.54 11.05
C GLU A 44 22.55 -7.44 9.55
N GLU A 45 22.93 -8.58 8.97
CA GLU A 45 23.12 -8.72 7.52
C GLU A 45 21.85 -8.31 6.76
N PRO A 46 21.96 -7.67 5.58
CA PRO A 46 20.80 -7.12 4.86
C PRO A 46 19.65 -8.10 4.63
N ILE A 47 19.94 -9.40 4.50
CA ILE A 47 18.95 -10.46 4.28
C ILE A 47 18.16 -10.83 5.56
N ASP A 48 18.73 -10.56 6.73
CA ASP A 48 18.16 -10.89 8.05
C ASP A 48 17.53 -9.66 8.74
N ARG A 49 17.56 -8.50 8.07
CA ARG A 49 16.94 -7.28 8.57
C ARG A 49 15.42 -7.38 8.56
N VAL A 50 14.84 -6.92 9.64
CA VAL A 50 13.40 -6.80 9.85
C VAL A 50 13.03 -5.33 9.79
N TYR A 51 12.07 -5.02 8.95
CA TYR A 51 11.54 -3.68 8.77
C TYR A 51 10.10 -3.61 9.26
N PHE A 52 9.69 -2.47 9.80
CA PHE A 52 8.28 -2.17 10.03
C PHE A 52 7.77 -1.21 8.96
N GLY A 53 6.47 -1.24 8.69
CA GLY A 53 5.85 -0.36 7.71
C GLY A 53 4.44 -0.78 7.34
N TRP A 54 4.07 -0.60 6.07
CA TRP A 54 2.75 -0.96 5.56
C TRP A 54 2.78 -1.53 4.14
N HIS A 55 1.70 -2.23 3.82
CA HIS A 55 1.41 -2.86 2.53
C HIS A 55 -0.02 -2.57 2.12
N ALA A 56 -0.24 -2.25 0.85
CA ALA A 56 -1.56 -1.99 0.30
C ALA A 56 -1.70 -2.61 -1.10
N VAL A 57 -2.86 -3.21 -1.37
CA VAL A 57 -3.20 -3.75 -2.69
C VAL A 57 -4.46 -3.10 -3.22
N TYR A 58 -4.34 -2.49 -4.39
CA TYR A 58 -5.43 -1.90 -5.12
C TYR A 58 -5.72 -2.70 -6.39
N SER A 59 -6.98 -2.82 -6.77
CA SER A 59 -7.43 -3.47 -8.01
C SER A 59 -8.38 -2.55 -8.75
N MET A 60 -8.39 -2.61 -10.08
CA MET A 60 -9.40 -1.95 -10.90
C MET A 60 -10.03 -3.01 -11.81
N PRO A 61 -11.18 -3.59 -11.41
CA PRO A 61 -11.88 -4.61 -12.19
C PRO A 61 -12.11 -4.17 -13.64
N GLU A 62 -12.35 -5.11 -14.56
CA GLU A 62 -12.66 -4.70 -15.95
C GLU A 62 -14.09 -4.15 -16.08
N GLU A 63 -14.99 -4.66 -15.23
CA GLU A 63 -16.42 -4.37 -15.24
C GLU A 63 -16.75 -3.03 -14.56
N ASP A 64 -15.88 -2.58 -13.67
CA ASP A 64 -16.00 -1.32 -12.93
C ASP A 64 -14.76 -0.44 -13.17
N GLU A 65 -14.97 0.84 -13.45
CA GLU A 65 -13.84 1.78 -13.64
C GLU A 65 -13.36 2.39 -12.32
N ASN A 66 -13.87 1.91 -11.18
CA ASN A 66 -13.45 2.29 -9.84
C ASN A 66 -12.20 1.52 -9.38
N LEU A 67 -11.34 2.21 -8.64
CA LEU A 67 -10.20 1.60 -7.94
C LEU A 67 -10.69 1.06 -6.60
N VAL A 68 -10.42 -0.19 -6.29
CA VAL A 68 -10.81 -0.84 -5.04
C VAL A 68 -9.58 -1.13 -4.21
N GLN A 69 -9.55 -0.69 -2.94
CA GLN A 69 -8.54 -1.12 -1.99
C GLN A 69 -8.93 -2.49 -1.41
N ASN A 70 -8.22 -3.55 -1.82
CA ASN A 70 -8.49 -4.92 -1.38
C ASN A 70 -7.78 -5.25 -0.07
N GLU A 71 -6.63 -4.63 0.17
CA GLU A 71 -5.78 -4.96 1.30
C GLU A 71 -5.06 -3.71 1.83
N LEU A 72 -4.98 -3.61 3.16
CA LEU A 72 -4.20 -2.63 3.88
C LEU A 72 -3.69 -3.26 5.17
N LEU A 73 -2.39 -3.53 5.21
CA LEU A 73 -1.73 -4.13 6.36
C LEU A 73 -0.66 -3.20 6.89
N SER A 74 -0.59 -3.08 8.21
CA SER A 74 0.55 -2.52 8.93
C SER A 74 1.23 -3.64 9.68
N GLY A 75 2.55 -3.73 9.59
CA GLY A 75 3.25 -4.85 10.21
C GLY A 75 4.76 -4.78 10.12
N SER A 76 5.38 -5.88 10.48
CA SER A 76 6.78 -6.12 10.18
C SER A 76 6.97 -7.05 8.98
N CYS A 77 8.09 -6.89 8.30
CA CYS A 77 8.44 -7.61 7.10
C CYS A 77 9.93 -7.99 7.18
N CYS A 78 10.22 -9.28 7.02
CA CYS A 78 11.57 -9.82 6.93
C CYS A 78 11.95 -10.15 5.48
N LYS A 79 10.96 -10.15 4.58
CA LYS A 79 11.09 -10.50 3.17
C LYS A 79 9.94 -9.85 2.41
N LEU A 80 10.25 -9.17 1.31
CA LEU A 80 9.25 -8.43 0.51
C LEU A 80 7.99 -9.27 0.24
N GLY A 81 6.82 -8.66 0.41
CA GLY A 81 5.52 -9.33 0.30
C GLY A 81 5.15 -10.26 1.46
N GLN A 82 5.94 -10.37 2.54
CA GLN A 82 5.63 -11.19 3.72
C GLN A 82 5.48 -10.32 4.97
N TRP A 83 4.24 -9.89 5.23
CA TRP A 83 3.88 -9.01 6.33
C TRP A 83 3.31 -9.78 7.53
N LYS A 84 3.74 -9.39 8.73
CA LYS A 84 3.21 -9.86 10.02
C LYS A 84 2.51 -8.70 10.72
N ASN A 85 1.21 -8.83 11.00
CA ASN A 85 0.38 -7.68 11.38
C ASN A 85 0.29 -7.42 12.90
N ASN A 86 0.74 -8.36 13.74
CA ASN A 86 0.48 -8.36 15.19
C ASN A 86 1.73 -8.20 16.06
N ASP A 87 2.82 -7.64 15.53
CA ASP A 87 4.11 -7.55 16.25
C ASP A 87 4.67 -6.12 16.35
N LEU A 88 3.84 -5.11 16.10
CA LEU A 88 4.23 -3.70 16.16
C LEU A 88 4.18 -3.16 17.59
N SER A 89 5.19 -2.38 17.96
CA SER A 89 5.17 -1.54 19.16
C SER A 89 4.28 -0.31 18.98
N LYS A 90 3.89 0.34 20.08
CA LYS A 90 3.06 1.56 20.03
C LYS A 90 3.73 2.71 19.27
N GLU A 91 5.04 2.82 19.36
CA GLU A 91 5.82 3.84 18.65
C GLU A 91 5.81 3.59 17.13
N GLU A 92 6.04 2.34 16.71
CA GLU A 92 5.99 1.96 15.30
C GLU A 92 4.59 2.17 14.70
N ILE A 93 3.53 1.83 15.44
CA ILE A 93 2.15 2.10 15.04
C ILE A 93 1.93 3.61 14.85
N GLY A 94 2.46 4.43 15.76
CA GLY A 94 2.38 5.89 15.65
C GLY A 94 3.02 6.40 14.35
N ILE A 95 4.25 5.97 14.08
CA ILE A 95 5.00 6.35 12.87
C ILE A 95 4.25 5.91 11.59
N ILE A 96 3.75 4.67 11.57
CA ILE A 96 3.00 4.14 10.42
C ILE A 96 1.72 4.96 10.20
N ASN A 97 0.95 5.23 11.25
CA ASN A 97 -0.30 5.98 11.14
C ASN A 97 -0.09 7.41 10.65
N GLU A 98 0.92 8.12 11.18
CA GLU A 98 1.26 9.47 10.72
C GLU A 98 1.64 9.48 9.24
N HIS A 99 2.51 8.54 8.85
CA HIS A 99 2.97 8.42 7.47
C HIS A 99 1.82 8.06 6.51
N MET A 100 0.95 7.11 6.88
CA MET A 100 -0.18 6.71 6.05
C MET A 100 -1.25 7.80 5.95
N ALA A 101 -1.51 8.56 7.03
CA ALA A 101 -2.50 9.62 7.00
C ALA A 101 -2.15 10.69 5.96
N GLU A 102 -0.90 11.15 5.93
CA GLU A 102 -0.45 12.15 4.95
C GLU A 102 -0.51 11.58 3.52
N LEU A 103 0.06 10.40 3.32
CA LEU A 103 0.23 9.81 1.99
C LEU A 103 -1.09 9.34 1.37
N LEU A 104 -1.97 8.70 2.15
CA LEU A 104 -3.24 8.18 1.63
C LEU A 104 -4.26 9.29 1.38
N THR A 105 -4.28 10.35 2.19
CA THR A 105 -5.15 11.51 1.93
C THR A 105 -4.73 12.23 0.64
N ASP A 106 -3.43 12.48 0.44
CA ASP A 106 -2.94 13.09 -0.80
C ASP A 106 -3.19 12.18 -2.02
N TRP A 107 -3.00 10.87 -1.88
CA TRP A 107 -3.32 9.90 -2.92
C TRP A 107 -4.80 9.92 -3.33
N GLN A 108 -5.71 9.92 -2.35
CA GLN A 108 -7.16 9.98 -2.61
C GLN A 108 -7.55 11.26 -3.36
N ASN A 109 -7.04 12.42 -2.95
CA ASN A 109 -7.32 13.69 -3.63
C ASN A 109 -6.83 13.66 -5.09
N LYS A 110 -5.64 13.12 -5.36
CA LYS A 110 -5.10 13.04 -6.72
C LYS A 110 -5.86 12.04 -7.61
N LEU A 111 -6.43 10.99 -7.03
CA LEU A 111 -7.33 10.08 -7.75
C LEU A 111 -8.64 10.80 -8.12
N GLU A 112 -9.22 11.54 -7.19
CA GLU A 112 -10.43 12.34 -7.42
C GLU A 112 -10.22 13.39 -8.52
N ASP A 113 -9.10 14.14 -8.48
CA ASP A 113 -8.70 15.09 -9.51
C ASP A 113 -8.53 14.43 -10.90
N ALA A 114 -8.14 13.16 -10.92
CA ALA A 114 -8.00 12.37 -12.15
C ALA A 114 -9.33 11.77 -12.65
N GLY A 115 -10.42 11.96 -11.91
CA GLY A 115 -11.75 11.41 -12.16
C GLY A 115 -11.87 9.93 -11.83
N ILE A 116 -11.05 9.42 -10.90
CA ILE A 116 -11.00 8.01 -10.51
C ILE A 116 -11.56 7.89 -9.10
N VAL A 117 -12.67 7.17 -8.95
CA VAL A 117 -13.23 6.87 -7.63
C VAL A 117 -12.40 5.75 -7.00
N CYS A 118 -11.98 5.95 -5.76
CA CYS A 118 -11.35 4.92 -4.94
C CYS A 118 -12.33 4.44 -3.88
N GLU A 119 -12.78 3.21 -3.99
CA GLU A 119 -13.63 2.55 -3.00
C GLU A 119 -12.79 1.80 -1.99
N PHE A 120 -13.14 1.97 -0.73
CA PHE A 120 -12.69 1.11 0.34
C PHE A 120 -13.72 -0.02 0.41
N GLU A 121 -13.39 -1.18 -0.14
CA GLU A 121 -14.05 -2.37 0.40
C GLU A 121 -13.70 -2.35 1.88
N ALA A 122 -14.72 -2.35 2.74
CA ALA A 122 -14.55 -2.31 4.18
C ALA A 122 -13.52 -3.38 4.53
N ILE A 123 -12.29 -2.92 4.81
CA ILE A 123 -11.17 -3.76 5.22
C ILE A 123 -11.77 -4.51 6.38
N ALA A 124 -12.05 -5.81 6.21
CA ALA A 124 -12.36 -6.64 7.34
C ALA A 124 -11.22 -6.36 8.31
N PRO A 125 -11.48 -5.75 9.48
CA PRO A 125 -10.40 -5.44 10.41
C PRO A 125 -9.65 -6.75 10.52
N ALA A 126 -8.38 -6.77 10.12
CA ALA A 126 -7.55 -7.95 10.32
C ALA A 126 -7.76 -8.29 11.79
N ALA A 127 -8.46 -9.40 12.01
CA ALA A 127 -9.09 -9.64 13.29
C ALA A 127 -7.98 -9.54 14.33
N ASN A 128 -8.21 -8.72 15.35
CA ASN A 128 -7.51 -8.84 16.60
C ASN A 128 -7.79 -10.28 17.10
N GLU A 129 -6.93 -11.22 16.71
CA GLU A 129 -6.77 -12.53 17.35
C GLU A 129 -5.32 -12.65 17.84
#